data_AF-A0A9D6FVQ6-F1
#
_entry.id   AF-A0A9D6FVQ6-F1
#
_cell.length_a   1.000
_cell.length_b   1.000
_cell.length_c   1.000
_cell.angle_alpha   90.00
_cell.angle_beta   90.00
_cell.angle_gamma   90.00
#
_symmetry.space_group_name_H-M   'P 1'
#
loop_
_entity.id
_entity.type
_entity.pdbx_description
1 polymer ?
#
loop_
_entity_poly.entity_id
_entity_poly.type
_entity_poly.pdbx_seq_one_letter_code
_entity_poly.pdbx_strand_id
1 'polypeptide(L)'
;MALICFVLIVATTLIYGIIARTPDTHSNLWNEVRDGYTRTEVSWVESEPGPLMASLPLVASSSVSSLPAGGAPGAAPASAPALPAAVAPQDPSFSKDVLPIFKANCFACHSGAVALGGVSLVSYQSLTDTKAHKQLLVPGKPQDSLLMNLLRKTAGVQMPPLSPLEPDKIQTIENWIKQGGKDN
;
A
#
# COMPACT_ATOMS: atom_id res chain seq x y z
N MET A 1 15.09 -67.83 -16.78
CA MET A 1 15.07 -66.42 -17.25
C MET A 1 13.97 -65.55 -16.62
N ALA A 2 12.73 -66.01 -16.40
CA ALA A 2 11.63 -65.13 -15.96
C ALA A 2 11.75 -64.55 -14.53
N LEU A 3 12.32 -65.31 -13.58
CA LEU A 3 12.50 -64.85 -12.19
C LEU A 3 13.51 -63.70 -12.04
N ILE A 4 14.52 -63.62 -12.91
CA ILE A 4 15.56 -62.58 -12.85
C ILE A 4 15.01 -61.23 -13.33
N CYS A 5 14.12 -61.23 -14.34
CA CYS A 5 13.45 -60.01 -14.80
C CYS A 5 12.52 -59.40 -13.74
N PHE A 6 11.81 -60.24 -12.98
CA PHE A 6 10.87 -59.74 -11.97
C PHE A 6 11.58 -59.05 -10.80
N VAL A 7 12.73 -59.60 -10.37
CA VAL A 7 13.54 -59.01 -9.29
C VAL A 7 14.14 -57.66 -9.71
N LEU A 8 14.57 -57.51 -10.97
CA LEU A 8 15.12 -56.25 -11.47
C LEU A 8 14.05 -55.15 -11.65
N ILE A 9 12.83 -55.51 -12.05
CA ILE A 9 11.72 -54.54 -12.17
C ILE A 9 11.25 -54.06 -10.79
N VAL A 10 11.20 -54.95 -9.80
CA VAL A 10 10.85 -54.57 -8.41
C VAL A 10 11.96 -53.74 -7.75
N ALA A 11 13.24 -54.06 -8.02
CA ALA A 11 14.36 -53.28 -7.48
C ALA A 11 14.44 -51.86 -8.07
N THR A 12 14.20 -51.70 -9.37
CA THR A 12 14.23 -50.37 -10.03
C THR A 12 13.07 -49.48 -9.60
N THR A 13 11.88 -50.03 -9.37
CA THR A 13 10.71 -49.27 -8.88
C THR A 13 10.84 -48.85 -7.41
N LEU A 14 11.48 -49.67 -6.56
CA LEU A 14 11.78 -49.28 -5.17
C LEU A 14 12.83 -48.17 -5.08
N ILE A 15 13.81 -48.15 -5.96
CA ILE A 15 14.84 -47.10 -5.99
C ILE A 15 14.25 -45.77 -6.54
N TYR A 16 13.41 -45.82 -7.58
CA TYR A 16 12.76 -44.61 -8.12
C TYR A 16 11.68 -44.03 -7.20
N GLY A 17 11.00 -44.86 -6.40
CA GLY A 17 9.96 -44.43 -5.47
C GLY A 17 10.47 -43.66 -4.23
N ILE A 18 11.76 -43.77 -3.91
CA ILE A 18 12.36 -43.10 -2.74
C ILE A 18 12.87 -41.68 -3.08
N ILE A 19 13.30 -41.43 -4.33
CA ILE A 19 13.79 -40.10 -4.75
C ILE A 19 12.64 -39.11 -4.97
N ALA A 20 11.45 -39.58 -5.34
CA ALA A 20 10.28 -38.73 -5.60
C ALA A 20 9.53 -38.26 -4.33
N ARG A 21 10.08 -38.50 -3.13
CA ARG A 21 9.35 -38.33 -1.85
C ARG A 21 10.02 -37.45 -0.81
N THR A 22 11.01 -36.64 -1.18
CA THR A 22 11.45 -35.52 -0.34
C THR A 22 10.69 -34.26 -0.75
N PRO A 23 9.64 -33.84 -0.01
CA PRO A 23 9.12 -32.49 -0.15
C PRO A 23 10.25 -31.53 0.24
N ASP A 24 10.67 -30.75 -0.75
CA ASP A 24 11.46 -29.54 -0.69
C ASP A 24 11.14 -28.72 0.58
N THR A 25 12.00 -28.82 1.59
CA THR A 25 11.90 -28.09 2.88
C THR A 25 12.03 -26.56 2.76
N HIS A 26 11.97 -26.00 1.56
CA HIS A 26 12.02 -24.56 1.29
C HIS A 26 10.68 -23.99 0.77
N SER A 27 9.71 -24.83 0.38
CA SER A 27 8.38 -24.38 -0.08
C SER A 27 7.37 -24.21 1.08
N ASN A 28 7.71 -24.70 2.27
CA ASN A 28 6.82 -24.74 3.44
C ASN A 28 6.71 -23.39 4.16
N LEU A 29 7.80 -22.60 4.16
CA LEU A 29 7.85 -21.31 4.87
C LEU A 29 6.87 -20.28 4.28
N TRP A 30 6.62 -20.35 2.97
CA TRP A 30 5.64 -19.47 2.32
C TRP A 30 4.18 -19.88 2.60
N ASN A 31 3.94 -21.17 2.87
CA ASN A 31 2.61 -21.65 3.23
C ASN A 31 2.21 -21.22 4.65
N GLU A 32 3.16 -21.15 5.58
CA GLU A 32 2.90 -20.63 6.94
C GLU A 32 2.57 -19.12 6.94
N VAL A 33 3.20 -18.32 6.06
CA VAL A 33 2.84 -16.90 5.86
C VAL A 33 1.49 -16.75 5.16
N ARG A 34 1.15 -17.65 4.22
CA ARG A 34 -0.16 -17.71 3.53
C ARG A 34 -1.30 -18.02 4.49
N ASP A 35 -1.11 -18.98 5.39
CA ASP A 35 -2.17 -19.47 6.28
C ASP A 35 -2.33 -18.57 7.53
N GLY A 36 -1.30 -17.79 7.88
CA GLY A 36 -1.36 -16.79 8.96
C GLY A 36 -2.26 -15.58 8.67
N TYR A 37 -2.58 -15.29 7.41
CA TYR A 37 -3.46 -14.17 7.04
C TYR A 37 -4.95 -14.55 7.01
N THR A 38 -5.28 -15.85 6.91
CA THR A 38 -6.66 -16.30 6.64
C THR A 38 -7.44 -16.75 7.87
N ARG A 39 -6.89 -16.65 9.09
CA ARG A 39 -7.59 -17.08 10.29
C ARG A 39 -7.38 -16.16 11.48
N THR A 40 -8.00 -14.99 11.40
CA THR A 40 -8.82 -14.49 12.51
C THR A 40 -9.78 -13.48 11.92
N GLU A 41 -11.05 -13.87 11.97
CA GLU A 41 -12.22 -13.04 11.79
C GLU A 41 -12.01 -11.58 12.23
N VAL A 42 -11.87 -10.68 11.27
CA VAL A 42 -12.22 -9.27 11.48
C VAL A 42 -13.73 -9.26 11.59
N SER A 43 -14.24 -9.53 12.79
CA SER A 43 -15.55 -9.06 13.17
C SER A 43 -15.46 -7.54 13.12
N TRP A 44 -15.99 -6.96 12.06
CA TRP A 44 -16.35 -5.55 12.06
C TRP A 44 -17.34 -5.38 13.22
N VAL A 45 -16.83 -4.97 14.38
CA VAL A 45 -17.69 -4.43 15.43
C VAL A 45 -18.30 -3.18 14.82
N GLU A 46 -19.54 -3.31 14.38
CA GLU A 46 -20.36 -2.19 13.95
C GLU A 46 -20.34 -1.20 15.12
N SER A 47 -19.64 -0.11 14.90
CA SER A 47 -19.44 0.92 15.92
C SER A 47 -20.73 1.71 15.95
N GLU A 48 -21.68 1.27 16.77
CA GLU A 48 -22.95 1.98 16.94
C GLU A 48 -22.67 3.44 17.35
N PRO A 49 -23.24 4.43 16.65
CA PRO A 49 -23.12 5.82 17.05
C PRO A 49 -23.88 6.02 18.36
N GLY A 50 -23.14 6.17 19.46
CA GLY A 50 -23.70 6.43 20.79
C GLY A 50 -24.54 7.72 20.85
N PRO A 51 -25.52 7.79 21.77
CA PRO A 51 -26.54 8.81 21.77
C PRO A 51 -26.04 10.20 22.20
N LEU A 52 -26.60 11.16 21.49
CA LEU A 52 -26.59 12.61 21.65
C LEU A 52 -26.83 12.96 23.14
N MET A 53 -25.78 13.40 23.84
CA MET A 53 -25.89 13.95 25.18
C MET A 53 -26.28 15.42 25.11
N ALA A 54 -27.27 15.73 25.94
CA ALA A 54 -28.01 16.97 26.03
C ALA A 54 -27.24 18.12 26.71
N SER A 55 -27.61 19.34 26.30
CA SER A 55 -27.92 20.55 27.11
C SER A 55 -26.96 21.03 28.21
N LEU A 56 -26.53 22.31 28.12
CA LEU A 56 -26.63 23.37 29.14
C LEU A 56 -25.96 24.70 28.66
N PRO A 57 -26.17 25.88 29.29
CA PRO A 57 -26.81 27.01 28.62
C PRO A 57 -25.92 28.25 28.40
N LEU A 58 -26.43 29.13 27.55
CA LEU A 58 -26.46 30.60 27.63
C LEU A 58 -25.60 31.28 28.72
N VAL A 59 -24.58 32.06 28.33
CA VAL A 59 -24.24 33.36 28.93
C VAL A 59 -23.38 34.25 28.00
N ALA A 60 -23.73 35.55 28.00
CA ALA A 60 -22.94 36.76 27.72
C ALA A 60 -22.26 36.89 26.34
N SER A 61 -22.82 37.60 25.36
CA SER A 61 -22.99 39.07 25.28
C SER A 61 -21.69 39.86 25.45
N SER A 62 -21.15 40.34 24.34
CA SER A 62 -20.20 41.47 24.26
C SER A 62 -20.27 42.07 22.86
N SER A 63 -21.28 42.91 22.65
CA SER A 63 -21.32 43.84 21.53
C SER A 63 -20.14 44.80 21.62
N VAL A 64 -19.28 44.82 20.61
CA VAL A 64 -18.37 45.94 20.38
C VAL A 64 -18.73 46.61 19.07
N SER A 65 -19.10 47.87 19.24
CA SER A 65 -19.65 48.82 18.31
C SER A 65 -18.81 49.05 17.05
N SER A 66 -19.50 49.08 15.92
CA SER A 66 -19.05 49.74 14.71
C SER A 66 -18.95 51.25 14.93
N LEU A 67 -17.81 51.85 14.55
CA LEU A 67 -17.65 53.29 14.33
C LEU A 67 -16.99 53.53 12.96
N PRO A 68 -17.18 54.72 12.37
CA PRO A 68 -17.37 54.88 10.93
C PRO A 68 -16.09 55.20 10.15
N ALA A 69 -16.27 55.10 8.83
CA ALA A 69 -15.35 55.50 7.79
C ALA A 69 -14.77 56.92 7.99
N GLY A 70 -13.45 57.00 8.08
CA GLY A 70 -12.67 58.21 7.85
C GLY A 70 -11.83 58.03 6.59
N GLY A 71 -12.18 58.77 5.53
CA GLY A 71 -11.42 58.79 4.29
C GLY A 71 -10.13 59.60 4.41
N ALA A 72 -9.07 59.11 3.77
CA ALA A 72 -7.90 59.89 3.38
C ALA A 72 -7.64 59.68 1.88
N PRO A 73 -7.28 60.71 1.10
CA PRO A 73 -7.04 60.59 -0.33
C PRO A 73 -5.59 60.19 -0.61
N GLY A 74 -5.42 59.32 -1.61
CA GLY A 74 -4.30 59.38 -2.56
C GLY A 74 -2.95 58.85 -2.11
N ALA A 75 -2.77 57.53 -2.20
CA ALA A 75 -1.47 56.96 -2.55
C ALA A 75 -1.73 55.89 -3.64
N ALA A 76 -1.20 56.13 -4.83
CA ALA A 76 -1.32 55.23 -5.97
C ALA A 76 -0.82 53.81 -5.60
N PRO A 77 -1.48 52.73 -6.02
CA PRO A 77 -0.96 51.40 -5.81
C PRO A 77 0.32 51.24 -6.63
N ALA A 78 1.47 51.26 -5.96
CA ALA A 78 2.68 50.69 -6.52
C ALA A 78 2.34 49.22 -6.85
N SER A 79 2.47 48.87 -8.13
CA SER A 79 2.26 47.51 -8.61
C SER A 79 3.19 46.56 -7.85
N ALA A 80 2.65 45.88 -6.83
CA ALA A 80 3.32 44.76 -6.22
C ALA A 80 3.50 43.69 -7.31
N PRO A 81 4.72 43.13 -7.48
CA PRO A 81 4.89 42.01 -8.39
C PRO A 81 3.96 40.90 -7.95
N ALA A 82 3.09 40.46 -8.87
CA ALA A 82 2.22 39.32 -8.64
C ALA A 82 3.10 38.12 -8.29
N LEU A 83 3.05 37.69 -7.02
CA LEU A 83 3.62 36.42 -6.60
C LEU A 83 3.05 35.33 -7.51
N PRO A 84 3.88 34.40 -8.03
CA PRO A 84 3.37 33.31 -8.84
C PRO A 84 2.28 32.59 -8.04
N ALA A 85 1.11 32.44 -8.67
CA ALA A 85 -0.02 31.76 -8.07
C ALA A 85 0.47 30.40 -7.54
N ALA A 86 0.30 30.16 -6.24
CA ALA A 86 0.61 28.90 -5.62
C ALA A 86 -0.11 27.80 -6.42
N VAL A 87 0.65 26.95 -7.11
CA VAL A 87 0.12 25.81 -7.83
C VAL A 87 -0.59 24.95 -6.78
N ALA A 88 -1.92 24.84 -6.89
CA ALA A 88 -2.69 23.99 -6.00
C ALA A 88 -2.08 22.58 -6.02
N PRO A 89 -1.95 21.90 -4.86
CA PRO A 89 -1.39 20.55 -4.79
C PRO A 89 -2.13 19.67 -5.79
N GLN A 90 -1.41 19.22 -6.83
CA GLN A 90 -1.99 18.32 -7.81
C GLN A 90 -1.99 16.92 -7.21
N ASP A 91 -3.10 16.24 -7.39
CA ASP A 91 -3.26 14.85 -6.99
C ASP A 91 -2.25 13.97 -7.75
N PRO A 92 -1.47 13.09 -7.06
CA PRO A 92 -0.47 12.26 -7.71
C PRO A 92 -1.09 11.27 -8.70
N SER A 93 -0.46 11.18 -9.86
CA SER A 93 -0.77 10.21 -10.90
C SER A 93 0.10 8.96 -10.80
N PHE A 94 -0.43 7.81 -11.23
CA PHE A 94 0.36 6.58 -11.26
C PHE A 94 1.56 6.74 -12.19
N SER A 95 1.33 7.21 -13.41
CA SER A 95 2.35 7.20 -14.46
C SER A 95 3.49 8.20 -14.21
N LYS A 96 3.17 9.39 -13.67
CA LYS A 96 4.17 10.48 -13.52
C LYS A 96 4.80 10.53 -12.13
N ASP A 97 4.07 10.11 -11.10
CA ASP A 97 4.51 10.32 -9.71
C ASP A 97 4.85 9.00 -9.02
N VAL A 98 3.99 7.99 -9.11
CA VAL A 98 4.16 6.72 -8.38
C VAL A 98 5.08 5.75 -9.09
N LEU A 99 4.90 5.55 -10.40
CA LEU A 99 5.69 4.59 -11.18
C LEU A 99 7.19 4.92 -11.18
N PRO A 100 7.64 6.19 -11.27
CA PRO A 100 9.06 6.51 -11.11
C PRO A 100 9.62 6.16 -9.72
N ILE A 101 8.82 6.29 -8.67
CA ILE A 101 9.21 5.86 -7.31
C ILE A 101 9.41 4.35 -7.27
N PHE A 102 8.47 3.57 -7.82
CA PHE A 102 8.60 2.11 -7.88
C PHE A 102 9.78 1.66 -8.73
N LYS A 103 10.00 2.33 -9.87
CA LYS A 103 11.13 2.05 -10.75
C LYS A 103 12.47 2.25 -10.06
N ALA A 104 12.61 3.32 -9.29
CA ALA A 104 13.86 3.66 -8.62
C ALA A 104 14.12 2.79 -7.38
N ASN A 105 13.09 2.37 -6.65
CA ASN A 105 13.26 1.80 -5.30
C ASN A 105 12.81 0.33 -5.18
N CYS A 106 12.03 -0.19 -6.13
CA CYS A 106 11.35 -1.49 -5.97
C CYS A 106 11.68 -2.50 -7.07
N PHE A 107 11.95 -2.04 -8.29
CA PHE A 107 12.09 -2.93 -9.45
C PHE A 107 13.28 -3.89 -9.34
N ALA A 108 14.32 -3.56 -8.57
CA ALA A 108 15.45 -4.46 -8.36
C ALA A 108 15.03 -5.85 -7.84
N CYS A 109 13.94 -5.91 -7.05
CA CYS A 109 13.43 -7.15 -6.45
C CYS A 109 12.02 -7.52 -6.92
N HIS A 110 11.20 -6.53 -7.30
CA HIS A 110 9.79 -6.70 -7.66
C HIS A 110 9.55 -6.48 -9.16
N SER A 111 10.45 -6.98 -10.00
CA SER A 111 10.30 -6.97 -11.46
C SER A 111 10.67 -8.33 -12.08
N GLY A 112 10.28 -8.50 -13.35
CA GLY A 112 10.63 -9.67 -14.14
C GLY A 112 9.84 -10.94 -13.78
N ALA A 113 10.30 -12.08 -14.31
CA ALA A 113 9.63 -13.37 -14.17
C ALA A 113 9.76 -13.99 -12.75
N VAL A 114 10.76 -13.55 -11.97
CA VAL A 114 11.04 -14.06 -10.62
C VAL A 114 10.97 -12.90 -9.62
N ALA A 115 9.86 -12.16 -9.67
CA ALA A 115 9.63 -11.07 -8.73
C ALA A 115 9.44 -11.62 -7.31
N LEU A 116 10.17 -11.08 -6.34
CA LEU A 116 10.11 -11.53 -4.95
C LEU A 116 8.69 -11.35 -4.38
N GLY A 117 8.26 -12.32 -3.57
CA GLY A 117 6.91 -12.37 -3.03
C GLY A 117 5.82 -12.62 -4.08
N GLY A 118 6.18 -12.94 -5.34
CA GLY A 118 5.20 -13.11 -6.42
C GLY A 118 4.47 -11.82 -6.78
N VAL A 119 5.07 -10.66 -6.47
CA VAL A 119 4.51 -9.33 -6.71
C VAL A 119 5.35 -8.60 -7.73
N SER A 120 4.73 -8.13 -8.82
CA SER A 120 5.40 -7.31 -9.83
C SER A 120 4.83 -5.90 -9.86
N LEU A 121 5.68 -4.91 -9.65
CA LEU A 121 5.31 -3.48 -9.57
C LEU A 121 5.59 -2.72 -10.87
N VAL A 122 5.92 -3.44 -11.96
CA VAL A 122 6.36 -2.84 -13.23
C VAL A 122 5.26 -2.15 -14.01
N SER A 123 4.00 -2.51 -13.75
CA SER A 123 2.83 -1.97 -14.42
C SER A 123 1.65 -1.92 -13.46
N TYR A 124 0.67 -1.08 -13.78
CA TYR A 124 -0.57 -1.03 -13.02
C TYR A 124 -1.30 -2.38 -13.01
N GLN A 125 -1.36 -3.03 -14.17
CA GLN A 125 -1.96 -4.36 -14.31
C GLN A 125 -1.27 -5.37 -13.40
N SER A 126 0.06 -5.47 -13.42
CA SER A 126 0.78 -6.45 -12.60
C SER A 126 0.62 -6.20 -11.10
N LEU A 127 0.50 -4.93 -10.69
CA LEU A 127 0.25 -4.53 -9.32
C LEU A 127 -1.14 -4.97 -8.85
N THR A 128 -2.16 -4.85 -9.71
CA THR A 128 -3.56 -5.18 -9.39
C THR A 128 -3.90 -6.65 -9.59
N ASP A 129 -3.28 -7.34 -10.55
CA ASP A 129 -3.44 -8.76 -10.86
C ASP A 129 -2.61 -9.67 -9.94
N THR A 130 -1.98 -9.13 -8.89
CA THR A 130 -1.14 -9.89 -7.96
C THR A 130 -1.98 -10.95 -7.22
N LYS A 131 -1.90 -12.21 -7.69
CA LYS A 131 -2.57 -13.36 -7.05
C LYS A 131 -2.00 -13.71 -5.69
N ALA A 132 -0.73 -13.35 -5.43
CA ALA A 132 -0.04 -13.64 -4.17
C ALA A 132 -0.65 -12.89 -2.97
N HIS A 133 -1.11 -11.66 -3.18
CA HIS A 133 -1.57 -10.79 -2.10
C HIS A 133 -2.80 -9.97 -2.54
N LYS A 134 -4.00 -10.50 -2.27
CA LYS A 134 -5.29 -9.85 -2.63
C LYS A 134 -5.49 -8.47 -2.03
N GLN A 135 -4.74 -8.13 -0.98
CA GLN A 135 -4.79 -6.83 -0.31
C GLN A 135 -3.51 -6.02 -0.48
N LEU A 136 -2.70 -6.32 -1.50
CA LEU A 136 -1.50 -5.53 -1.80
C LEU A 136 -1.85 -4.04 -1.92
N LEU A 137 -2.91 -3.75 -2.69
CA LEU A 137 -3.48 -2.44 -2.90
C LEU A 137 -4.99 -2.50 -2.65
N VAL A 138 -5.49 -1.73 -1.70
CA VAL A 138 -6.93 -1.55 -1.45
C VAL A 138 -7.30 -0.11 -1.87
N PRO A 139 -7.97 0.06 -3.01
CA PRO A 139 -8.39 1.38 -3.51
C PRO A 139 -9.12 2.21 -2.45
N GLY A 140 -8.67 3.44 -2.23
CA GLY A 140 -9.26 4.38 -1.27
C GLY A 140 -8.90 4.11 0.19
N LYS A 141 -8.27 2.98 0.51
CA LYS A 141 -7.96 2.56 1.88
C LYS A 141 -6.46 2.29 2.05
N PRO A 142 -5.65 3.34 2.19
CA PRO A 142 -4.20 3.17 2.36
C PRO A 142 -3.84 2.35 3.61
N GLN A 143 -4.59 2.51 4.71
CA GLN A 143 -4.30 1.79 5.96
C GLN A 143 -4.59 0.28 5.86
N ASP A 144 -5.54 -0.09 4.99
CA ASP A 144 -5.89 -1.50 4.73
C ASP A 144 -5.00 -2.11 3.64
N SER A 145 -4.16 -1.31 2.99
CA SER A 145 -3.28 -1.76 1.91
C SER A 145 -1.97 -2.32 2.48
N LEU A 146 -1.67 -3.59 2.18
CA LEU A 146 -0.42 -4.24 2.60
C LEU A 146 0.82 -3.47 2.13
N LEU A 147 0.78 -2.85 0.94
CA LEU A 147 1.86 -2.00 0.44
C LEU A 147 2.23 -0.90 1.46
N MET A 148 1.26 -0.18 2.00
CA MET A 148 1.53 0.89 2.98
C MET A 148 2.05 0.33 4.29
N ASN A 149 1.54 -0.84 4.70
CA ASN A 149 1.97 -1.47 5.95
C ASN A 149 3.44 -1.91 5.89
N LEU A 150 3.90 -2.40 4.74
CA LEU A 150 5.30 -2.76 4.52
C LEU A 150 6.21 -1.52 4.40
N LEU A 151 5.75 -0.46 3.73
CA LEU A 151 6.49 0.81 3.61
C LEU A 151 6.66 1.51 4.97
N ARG A 152 5.63 1.44 5.83
CA ARG A 152 5.64 2.04 7.17
C ARG A 152 6.17 1.11 8.26
N LYS A 153 6.51 -0.14 7.92
CA LYS A 153 6.93 -1.19 8.87
C LYS A 153 5.92 -1.40 10.00
N THR A 154 4.64 -1.29 9.71
CA THR A 154 3.56 -1.59 10.66
C THR A 154 3.18 -3.07 10.63
N ALA A 155 3.53 -3.79 9.56
CA ALA A 155 3.42 -5.24 9.46
C ALA A 155 4.51 -5.82 8.57
N GLY A 156 4.87 -7.09 8.80
CA GLY A 156 5.83 -7.82 7.98
C GLY A 156 7.26 -7.25 7.99
N VAL A 157 7.99 -7.48 6.90
CA VAL A 157 9.35 -6.96 6.71
C VAL A 157 9.27 -5.57 6.07
N GLN A 158 10.08 -4.63 6.56
CA GLN A 158 10.17 -3.29 5.98
C GLN A 158 10.56 -3.35 4.50
N MET A 159 9.87 -2.57 3.67
CA MET A 159 10.22 -2.38 2.27
C MET A 159 10.53 -0.91 1.98
N PRO A 160 11.60 -0.59 1.22
CA PRO A 160 12.68 -1.49 0.79
C PRO A 160 13.52 -2.04 1.97
N PRO A 161 14.13 -3.22 1.82
CA PRO A 161 14.82 -3.90 2.93
C PRO A 161 16.18 -3.26 3.29
N LEU A 162 16.84 -2.62 2.33
CA LEU A 162 18.16 -2.01 2.53
C LEU A 162 18.08 -0.64 3.21
N SER A 163 17.07 0.15 2.83
CA SER A 163 16.83 1.48 3.38
C SER A 163 15.34 1.79 3.31
N PRO A 164 14.75 2.38 4.36
CA PRO A 164 13.38 2.88 4.30
C PRO A 164 13.22 3.88 3.16
N LEU A 165 12.02 3.92 2.57
CA LEU A 165 11.65 4.92 1.59
C LEU A 165 11.49 6.30 2.28
N GLU A 166 11.84 7.38 1.56
CA GLU A 166 11.69 8.73 2.10
C GLU A 166 10.21 9.06 2.42
N PRO A 167 9.94 9.80 3.51
CA PRO A 167 8.56 10.09 3.92
C PRO A 167 7.71 10.75 2.83
N ASP A 168 8.29 11.65 2.05
CA ASP A 168 7.57 12.34 0.97
C ASP A 168 7.11 11.37 -0.12
N LYS A 169 7.95 10.40 -0.48
CA LYS A 169 7.60 9.35 -1.45
C LYS A 169 6.51 8.42 -0.91
N ILE A 170 6.57 8.08 0.38
CA ILE A 170 5.51 7.33 1.06
C ILE A 170 4.20 8.12 1.01
N GLN A 171 4.24 9.43 1.24
CA GLN A 171 3.07 10.31 1.20
C GLN A 171 2.48 10.39 -0.23
N THR A 172 3.32 10.48 -1.26
CA THR A 172 2.88 10.42 -2.66
C THR A 172 2.11 9.14 -2.96
N ILE A 173 2.67 7.99 -2.57
CA ILE A 173 2.00 6.69 -2.74
C ILE A 173 0.70 6.64 -1.94
N GLU A 174 0.71 7.07 -0.68
CA GLU A 174 -0.48 7.09 0.16
C GLU A 174 -1.63 7.92 -0.45
N ASN A 175 -1.32 9.13 -0.92
CA ASN A 175 -2.29 10.02 -1.53
C ASN A 175 -2.88 9.42 -2.80
N TRP A 176 -2.04 8.79 -3.63
CA TRP A 176 -2.51 8.06 -4.80
C TRP A 176 -3.47 6.92 -4.42
N ILE A 177 -3.16 6.12 -3.39
CA ILE A 177 -4.06 5.06 -2.91
C ILE A 177 -5.38 5.64 -2.40
N LYS A 178 -5.34 6.74 -1.63
CA LYS A 178 -6.54 7.45 -1.13
C LYS A 178 -7.49 7.86 -2.26
N GLN A 179 -6.96 8.21 -3.42
CA GLN A 179 -7.77 8.59 -4.58
C GLN A 179 -8.34 7.39 -5.37
N GLY A 180 -8.15 6.18 -4.85
CA GLY A 180 -8.56 4.94 -5.49
C GLY A 180 -7.43 4.20 -6.20
N GLY A 181 -6.19 4.68 -6.10
CA GLY A 181 -5.02 4.06 -6.70
C GLY A 181 -5.24 3.80 -8.18
N LYS A 182 -5.57 4.84 -8.96
CA LYS A 182 -5.98 4.74 -10.37
C LYS A 182 -4.77 4.65 -11.31
N ASP A 183 -4.97 4.07 -12.50
CA ASP A 183 -4.02 4.14 -13.61
C ASP A 183 -4.24 5.44 -14.40
N ASN A 184 -3.47 6.49 -14.09
CA ASN A 184 -3.61 7.83 -14.65
C ASN A 184 -2.28 8.52 -14.94
#